data_AF-A0A413VL27-F1
#
_entry.id   AF-A0A413VL27-F1
#
_cell.length_a   1.000
_cell.length_b   1.000
_cell.length_c   1.000
_cell.angle_alpha   90.00
_cell.angle_beta   90.00
_cell.angle_gamma   90.00
#
_symmetry.space_group_name_H-M   'P 1'
#
loop_
_entity.id
_entity.type
_entity.pdbx_description
1 polymer ?
#
loop_
_entity_poly.entity_id
_entity_poly.type
_entity_poly.pdbx_seq_one_letter_code
_entity_poly.pdbx_strand_id
1 'polypeptide(L)'
;MKKSFMSISMLVVSISMLALFLCSSAVSAQTSSKFVYNKSENAETVYSLDKSGKYLTPKLKYEYSKDAQGKGGVKKAYRWSEGEQKWVPYYLISMSESGNNSIVEYAAWDSKTQEFSLNPQKAVYSKGLENEILSYVLYKWNQNEESWEANQYLLCGDYLAMEADSLN
;
A
#
# COMPACT_ATOMS: atom_id res chain seq x y z
N MET A 1 -12.69 11.78 14.32
CA MET A 1 -12.25 11.22 13.03
C MET A 1 -11.96 9.74 13.22
N LYS A 2 -12.64 8.83 12.50
CA LYS A 2 -12.29 7.39 12.54
C LYS A 2 -10.86 7.25 11.98
N LYS A 3 -9.93 6.71 12.77
CA LYS A 3 -8.62 6.31 12.26
C LYS A 3 -8.86 5.11 11.33
N SER A 4 -8.98 5.37 10.03
CA SER A 4 -9.05 4.31 9.03
C SER A 4 -7.64 3.74 8.91
N PHE A 5 -7.43 2.59 9.54
CA PHE A 5 -6.25 1.76 9.31
C PHE A 5 -6.48 0.95 8.04
N MET A 6 -5.41 0.68 7.30
CA MET A 6 -5.47 -0.18 6.14
C MET A 6 -5.99 -1.57 6.57
N SER A 7 -7.01 -2.05 5.85
CA SER A 7 -7.53 -3.40 6.04
C SER A 7 -6.50 -4.41 5.55
N ILE A 8 -6.47 -5.57 6.19
CA ILE A 8 -5.64 -6.73 5.82
C ILE A 8 -5.84 -7.10 4.33
N SER A 9 -7.08 -7.05 3.83
CA SER A 9 -7.40 -7.30 2.42
C SER A 9 -6.69 -6.34 1.45
N MET A 10 -6.47 -5.09 1.87
CA MET A 10 -5.80 -4.09 1.05
C MET A 10 -4.28 -4.29 1.02
N LEU A 11 -3.71 -4.90 2.08
CA LEU A 11 -2.30 -5.28 2.16
C LEU A 11 -1.98 -6.51 1.27
N VAL A 12 -2.95 -7.41 1.06
CA VAL A 12 -2.83 -8.55 0.14
C VAL A 12 -2.67 -8.08 -1.32
N VAL A 13 -3.33 -6.97 -1.67
CA VAL A 13 -3.34 -6.40 -3.03
C VAL A 13 -2.12 -5.50 -3.30
N SER A 14 -1.35 -5.09 -2.30
CA SER A 14 -0.33 -4.05 -2.47
C SER A 14 0.94 -4.51 -3.21
N ILE A 15 1.24 -5.82 -3.29
CA ILE A 15 2.34 -6.32 -4.15
C ILE A 15 2.09 -6.00 -5.61
N SER A 16 0.89 -6.27 -6.12
CA SER A 16 0.59 -6.08 -7.54
C SER A 16 0.69 -4.60 -7.93
N MET A 17 0.28 -3.69 -7.04
CA MET A 17 0.49 -2.26 -7.24
C MET A 17 1.97 -1.86 -7.22
N LEU A 18 2.77 -2.28 -6.22
CA LEU A 18 4.19 -1.91 -6.19
C LEU A 18 4.97 -2.49 -7.38
N ALA A 19 4.69 -3.74 -7.80
CA ALA A 19 5.33 -4.38 -8.94
C ALA A 19 5.04 -3.66 -10.28
N LEU A 20 3.82 -3.18 -10.50
CA LEU A 20 3.46 -2.37 -11.68
C LEU A 20 4.20 -1.02 -11.71
N PHE A 21 4.50 -0.43 -10.54
CA PHE A 21 5.32 0.78 -10.41
C PHE A 21 6.82 0.53 -10.65
N LEU A 22 7.34 -0.66 -10.34
CA LEU A 22 8.75 -0.98 -10.61
C LEU A 22 9.07 -0.97 -12.11
N CYS A 23 8.07 -1.19 -12.97
CA CYS A 23 8.24 -1.38 -14.42
C CYS A 23 7.66 -0.28 -15.34
N SER A 24 7.02 0.78 -14.82
CA SER A 24 6.27 1.73 -15.67
C SER A 24 6.85 3.15 -15.69
N SER A 25 7.24 3.65 -16.86
CA SER A 25 7.49 5.06 -17.16
C SER A 25 6.51 5.56 -18.21
N ALA A 26 5.26 5.79 -17.81
CA ALA A 26 4.29 6.52 -18.64
C ALA A 26 3.36 7.37 -17.74
N VAL A 27 3.46 8.69 -17.89
CA VAL A 27 2.58 9.66 -17.25
C VAL A 27 1.27 9.70 -18.04
N SER A 28 0.17 9.30 -17.41
CA SER A 28 -1.17 9.59 -17.90
C SER A 28 -2.08 9.97 -16.72
N ALA A 29 -2.82 11.06 -16.88
CA ALA A 29 -3.90 11.42 -15.97
C ALA A 29 -5.08 10.49 -16.27
N GLN A 30 -5.12 9.33 -15.63
CA GLN A 30 -6.25 8.41 -15.75
C GLN A 30 -7.43 8.96 -14.95
N THR A 31 -8.62 9.05 -15.55
CA THR A 31 -9.82 9.59 -14.87
C THR A 31 -10.73 8.43 -14.47
N SER A 32 -11.05 8.31 -13.18
CA SER A 32 -12.32 7.72 -12.76
C SER A 32 -13.30 8.87 -12.56
N SER A 33 -14.62 8.67 -12.72
CA SER A 33 -15.61 9.76 -12.78
C SER A 33 -15.64 10.72 -11.57
N LYS A 34 -14.89 10.45 -10.51
CA LYS A 34 -14.77 11.30 -9.30
C LYS A 34 -13.33 11.71 -8.93
N PHE A 35 -12.30 11.09 -9.52
CA PHE A 35 -10.91 11.35 -9.14
C PHE A 35 -10.03 11.64 -10.35
N VAL A 36 -9.13 12.61 -10.14
CA VAL A 36 -8.09 13.01 -11.10
C VAL A 36 -6.72 12.72 -10.47
N TYR A 37 -5.82 12.18 -11.28
CA TYR A 37 -4.51 11.73 -10.82
C TYR A 37 -3.42 12.50 -11.56
N ASN A 38 -2.50 13.09 -10.81
CA ASN A 38 -1.29 13.67 -11.34
C ASN A 38 -0.13 12.72 -10.99
N LYS A 39 0.47 12.10 -12.00
CA LYS A 39 1.53 11.08 -11.84
C LYS A 39 2.84 11.59 -12.43
N SER A 40 3.91 11.27 -11.75
CA SER A 40 5.29 11.39 -12.20
C SER A 40 6.01 10.07 -11.91
N GLU A 41 7.28 9.95 -12.27
CA GLU A 41 8.05 8.72 -12.04
C GLU A 41 8.06 8.28 -10.57
N ASN A 42 8.24 9.22 -9.64
CA ASN A 42 8.45 8.94 -8.22
C ASN A 42 7.37 9.54 -7.31
N ALA A 43 6.29 10.08 -7.86
CA ALA A 43 5.20 10.65 -7.08
C ALA A 43 3.85 10.60 -7.80
N GLU A 44 2.79 10.47 -7.00
CA GLU A 44 1.40 10.55 -7.46
C GLU A 44 0.60 11.44 -6.51
N THR A 45 -0.25 12.33 -7.05
CA THR A 45 -1.22 13.09 -6.25
C THR A 45 -2.62 12.82 -6.76
N VAL A 46 -3.52 12.50 -5.84
CA VAL A 46 -4.93 12.20 -6.08
C VAL A 46 -5.77 13.39 -5.67
N TYR A 47 -6.64 13.82 -6.57
CA TYR A 47 -7.59 14.91 -6.38
C TYR A 47 -9.01 14.38 -6.53
N SER A 48 -9.94 14.87 -5.71
CA SER A 48 -11.36 14.73 -6.01
C SER A 48 -11.81 15.89 -6.89
N LEU A 49 -12.63 15.59 -7.88
CA LEU A 49 -13.32 16.60 -8.67
C LEU A 49 -14.65 16.94 -8.00
N ASP A 50 -14.94 18.23 -7.84
CA ASP A 50 -16.20 18.69 -7.29
C ASP A 50 -17.39 18.41 -8.24
N LYS A 51 -18.62 18.55 -7.75
CA LYS A 51 -19.83 18.26 -8.56
C LYS A 51 -19.93 19.15 -9.80
N SER A 52 -19.35 20.35 -9.76
CA SER A 52 -19.37 21.26 -10.91
C SER A 52 -18.38 20.86 -12.00
N GLY A 53 -17.43 19.97 -11.69
CA GLY A 53 -16.39 19.54 -12.62
C GLY A 53 -15.28 20.58 -12.80
N LYS A 54 -15.23 21.63 -11.97
CA LYS A 54 -14.34 22.78 -12.17
C LYS A 54 -13.20 22.84 -11.16
N TYR A 55 -13.41 22.31 -9.96
CA TYR A 55 -12.47 22.47 -8.86
C TYR A 55 -11.92 21.13 -8.39
N LEU A 56 -10.60 21.09 -8.24
CA LEU A 56 -9.88 19.95 -7.69
C LEU A 56 -9.57 20.20 -6.22
N THR A 57 -9.87 19.21 -5.39
CA THR A 57 -9.43 19.19 -3.99
C THR A 57 -8.41 18.08 -3.80
N PRO A 58 -7.18 18.39 -3.32
CA PRO A 58 -6.18 17.36 -3.03
C PRO A 58 -6.69 16.41 -1.93
N LYS A 59 -6.42 15.11 -2.09
CA LYS A 59 -6.85 14.08 -1.14
C LYS A 59 -5.67 13.26 -0.63
N LEU A 60 -4.87 12.69 -1.53
CA LEU A 60 -3.73 11.84 -1.19
C LEU A 60 -2.52 12.23 -2.03
N LYS A 61 -1.33 12.08 -1.46
CA LYS A 61 -0.06 12.16 -2.16
C LYS A 61 0.75 10.92 -1.82
N TYR A 62 1.43 10.37 -2.81
CA TYR A 62 2.33 9.25 -2.69
C TYR A 62 3.70 9.64 -3.19
N GLU A 63 4.73 9.21 -2.47
CA GLU A 63 6.13 9.28 -2.87
C GLU A 63 6.67 7.87 -2.94
N TYR A 64 7.40 7.58 -4.01
CA TYR A 64 7.93 6.26 -4.29
C TYR A 64 9.46 6.32 -4.32
N SER A 65 10.10 5.30 -3.78
CA SER A 65 11.53 5.07 -3.94
C SER A 65 11.80 3.60 -4.22
N LYS A 66 12.88 3.32 -4.95
CA LYS A 66 13.36 1.98 -5.24
C LYS A 66 14.67 1.76 -4.49
N ASP A 67 14.95 0.52 -4.11
CA ASP A 67 16.30 0.19 -3.68
C ASP A 67 17.28 0.25 -4.87
N ALA A 68 18.58 0.23 -4.59
CA ALA A 68 19.62 0.35 -5.61
C ALA A 68 19.59 -0.78 -6.66
N GLN A 69 18.94 -1.90 -6.35
CA GLN A 69 18.86 -3.09 -7.21
C GLN A 69 17.54 -3.16 -7.97
N GLY A 70 16.60 -2.25 -7.71
CA GLY A 70 15.24 -2.24 -8.24
C GLY A 70 14.37 -3.42 -7.77
N LYS A 71 14.79 -4.15 -6.73
CA LYS A 71 14.11 -5.36 -6.24
C LYS A 71 13.14 -5.08 -5.09
N GLY A 72 13.37 -4.00 -4.38
CA GLY A 72 12.53 -3.49 -3.31
C GLY A 72 12.14 -2.05 -3.55
N GLY A 73 11.18 -1.58 -2.77
CA GLY A 73 10.69 -0.22 -2.89
C GLY A 73 9.89 0.24 -1.68
N VAL A 74 9.70 1.54 -1.58
CA VAL A 74 8.92 2.18 -0.53
C VAL A 74 7.86 3.05 -1.19
N LYS A 75 6.64 2.97 -0.68
CA LYS A 75 5.54 3.89 -0.96
C LYS A 75 5.20 4.64 0.33
N LYS A 76 5.50 5.93 0.36
CA LYS A 76 5.13 6.81 1.47
C LYS A 76 3.88 7.60 1.11
N ALA A 77 2.85 7.51 1.95
CA ALA A 77 1.57 8.17 1.73
C ALA A 77 1.37 9.36 2.66
N TYR A 78 0.73 10.38 2.11
CA TYR A 78 0.33 11.60 2.80
C TYR A 78 -1.14 11.86 2.53
N ARG A 79 -1.82 12.44 3.52
CA ARG A 79 -3.20 12.93 3.42
C ARG A 79 -3.21 14.45 3.44
N TRP A 80 -4.11 15.06 2.67
CA TRP A 80 -4.33 16.50 2.74
C TRP A 80 -5.09 16.85 4.02
N SER A 81 -4.54 17.75 4.83
CA SER A 81 -5.27 18.37 5.95
C SER A 81 -5.93 19.65 5.44
N GLU A 82 -7.26 19.63 5.26
CA GLU A 82 -7.99 20.79 4.77
C GLU A 82 -7.90 21.98 5.74
N GLY A 83 -7.94 21.72 7.06
CA GLY A 83 -7.86 22.77 8.08
C GLY A 83 -6.47 23.42 8.19
N GLU A 84 -5.40 22.66 7.94
CA GLU A 84 -4.02 23.17 8.02
C GLU A 84 -3.43 23.51 6.65
N GLN A 85 -4.18 23.24 5.57
CA GLN A 85 -3.77 23.41 4.18
C GLN A 85 -2.36 22.83 3.89
N LYS A 86 -2.10 21.62 4.39
CA LYS A 86 -0.80 20.94 4.18
C LYS A 86 -0.93 19.43 4.07
N TRP A 87 0.08 18.82 3.48
CA TRP A 87 0.25 17.37 3.48
C TRP A 87 0.74 16.88 4.84
N VAL A 88 0.04 15.90 5.39
CA VAL A 88 0.40 15.24 6.66
C VAL A 88 0.74 13.78 6.37
N PRO A 89 1.86 13.24 6.91
CA PRO A 89 2.18 11.83 6.76
C PRO A 89 1.01 10.94 7.22
N TYR A 90 0.78 9.85 6.49
CA TYR A 90 -0.35 8.97 6.73
C TYR A 90 0.08 7.53 7.00
N TYR A 91 0.79 6.91 6.06
CA TYR A 91 1.34 5.57 6.22
C TYR A 91 2.54 5.35 5.32
N LEU A 92 3.27 4.27 5.56
CA LEU A 92 4.35 3.79 4.73
C LEU A 92 4.11 2.31 4.41
N ILE A 93 4.40 1.93 3.17
CA ILE A 93 4.48 0.54 2.73
C ILE A 93 5.89 0.32 2.18
N SER A 94 6.54 -0.75 2.60
CA SER A 94 7.81 -1.21 2.03
C SER A 94 7.63 -2.59 1.42
N MET A 95 8.41 -2.87 0.38
CA MET A 95 8.56 -4.17 -0.24
C MET A 95 10.04 -4.53 -0.28
N SER A 96 10.34 -5.76 0.08
CA SER A 96 11.68 -6.35 -0.03
C SER A 96 11.59 -7.80 -0.49
N GLU A 97 12.74 -8.35 -0.88
CA GLU A 97 12.87 -9.72 -1.37
C GLU A 97 13.81 -10.49 -0.45
N SER A 98 13.43 -11.72 -0.09
CA SER A 98 14.24 -12.62 0.75
C SER A 98 14.07 -14.06 0.28
N GLY A 99 15.09 -14.59 -0.39
CA GLY A 99 15.01 -15.89 -1.06
C GLY A 99 13.90 -15.90 -2.10
N ASN A 100 12.98 -16.87 -1.99
CA ASN A 100 11.80 -16.96 -2.86
C ASN A 100 10.60 -16.17 -2.33
N ASN A 101 10.79 -15.31 -1.32
CA ASN A 101 9.68 -14.58 -0.71
C ASN A 101 9.73 -13.09 -1.04
N SER A 102 8.59 -12.54 -1.43
CA SER A 102 8.36 -11.09 -1.39
C SER A 102 7.76 -10.73 -0.04
N ILE A 103 8.34 -9.75 0.64
CA ILE A 103 7.90 -9.27 1.95
C ILE A 103 7.31 -7.88 1.78
N VAL A 104 6.09 -7.67 2.26
CA VAL A 104 5.46 -6.36 2.32
C VAL A 104 5.19 -5.98 3.75
N GLU A 105 5.63 -4.80 4.16
CA GLU A 105 5.37 -4.25 5.48
C GLU A 105 4.60 -2.95 5.36
N TYR A 106 3.73 -2.70 6.34
CA TYR A 106 2.94 -1.49 6.47
C TYR A 106 3.08 -0.95 7.88
N ALA A 107 3.14 0.36 8.01
CA ALA A 107 2.90 1.04 9.29
C ALA A 107 2.24 2.41 9.06
N ALA A 108 1.32 2.77 9.94
CA ALA A 108 0.71 4.09 9.97
C ALA A 108 1.63 5.10 10.67
N TRP A 109 1.46 6.37 10.33
CA TRP A 109 2.16 7.48 10.96
C TRP A 109 1.72 7.67 12.42
N ASP A 110 2.66 7.59 13.36
CA ASP A 110 2.50 8.03 14.74
C ASP A 110 2.85 9.51 14.86
N SER A 111 1.85 10.35 15.13
CA SER A 111 2.09 11.78 15.38
C SER A 111 2.83 12.06 16.69
N LYS A 112 2.87 11.11 17.63
CA LYS A 112 3.55 11.28 18.93
C LYS A 112 5.04 11.03 18.80
N THR A 113 5.44 9.91 18.22
CA THR A 113 6.86 9.56 18.04
C THR A 113 7.45 10.16 16.76
N GLN A 114 6.60 10.65 15.85
CA GLN A 114 6.99 11.13 14.51
C GLN A 114 7.65 10.04 13.66
N GLU A 115 7.13 8.82 13.76
CA GLU A 115 7.63 7.65 13.04
C GLU A 115 6.47 6.86 12.42
N PHE A 116 6.77 6.00 11.44
CA PHE A 116 5.80 5.04 10.91
C PHE A 116 5.84 3.75 11.73
N SER A 117 5.19 3.77 12.89
CA SER A 117 5.21 2.66 13.86
C SER A 117 3.83 2.28 14.38
N LEU A 118 2.75 2.98 13.97
CA LEU A 118 1.40 2.64 14.42
C LEU A 118 0.82 1.47 13.63
N ASN A 119 0.29 0.48 14.37
CA ASN A 119 -0.39 -0.69 13.81
C ASN A 119 0.42 -1.36 12.68
N PRO A 120 1.67 -1.78 12.95
CA PRO A 120 2.51 -2.40 11.94
C PRO A 120 1.91 -3.75 11.51
N GLN A 121 1.94 -4.01 10.21
CA GLN A 121 1.45 -5.23 9.58
C GLN A 121 2.49 -5.74 8.59
N LYS A 122 2.56 -7.05 8.42
CA LYS A 122 3.49 -7.68 7.48
C LYS A 122 2.81 -8.81 6.73
N ALA A 123 3.09 -8.91 5.44
CA ALA A 123 2.72 -10.03 4.60
C ALA A 123 3.99 -10.63 3.99
N VAL A 124 4.10 -11.95 4.01
CA VAL A 124 5.17 -12.69 3.33
C VAL A 124 4.53 -13.56 2.28
N TYR A 125 4.92 -13.35 1.02
CA TYR A 125 4.38 -14.05 -0.13
C TYR A 125 5.43 -15.00 -0.65
N SER A 126 5.13 -16.29 -0.64
CA SER A 126 6.01 -17.33 -1.15
C SER A 126 5.83 -17.44 -2.65
N LYS A 127 6.94 -17.42 -3.39
CA LYS A 127 6.95 -17.54 -4.84
C LYS A 127 7.46 -18.90 -5.30
N GLY A 128 6.93 -19.37 -6.41
CA GLY A 128 7.44 -20.51 -7.13
C GLY A 128 8.60 -20.15 -8.07
N LEU A 129 8.95 -21.09 -8.94
CA LEU A 129 10.14 -20.97 -9.81
C LEU A 129 9.94 -19.95 -10.93
N GLU A 130 8.71 -19.63 -11.29
CA GLU A 130 8.35 -18.68 -12.34
C GLU A 130 7.92 -17.31 -11.77
N ASN A 131 8.23 -17.05 -10.49
CA ASN A 131 7.81 -15.88 -9.71
C ASN A 131 6.28 -15.77 -9.49
N GLU A 132 5.54 -16.84 -9.71
CA GLU A 132 4.13 -16.94 -9.36
C GLU A 132 3.95 -16.96 -7.83
N ILE A 133 2.96 -16.23 -7.30
CA ILE A 133 2.65 -16.23 -5.86
C ILE A 133 1.86 -17.51 -5.54
N LEU A 134 2.43 -18.37 -4.70
CA LEU A 134 1.84 -19.65 -4.31
C LEU A 134 1.00 -19.55 -3.03
N SER A 135 1.50 -18.79 -2.05
CA SER A 135 0.87 -18.62 -0.74
C SER A 135 1.26 -17.30 -0.12
N TYR A 136 0.51 -16.86 0.88
CA TYR A 136 0.94 -15.75 1.73
C TYR A 136 0.63 -15.99 3.21
N VAL A 137 1.46 -15.38 4.05
CA VAL A 137 1.31 -15.38 5.51
C VAL A 137 1.22 -13.94 5.98
N LEU A 138 0.18 -13.64 6.74
CA LEU A 138 -0.05 -12.36 7.37
C LEU A 138 0.44 -12.41 8.80
N TYR A 139 1.19 -11.40 9.21
CA TYR A 139 1.72 -11.23 10.55
C TYR A 139 1.17 -9.95 11.17
N LYS A 140 0.94 -10.02 12.48
CA LYS A 140 0.68 -8.86 13.33
C LYS A 140 1.82 -8.71 14.33
N TRP A 141 2.11 -7.48 14.70
CA TRP A 141 3.10 -7.21 15.73
C TRP A 141 2.52 -7.47 17.11
N ASN A 142 3.14 -8.36 17.87
CA ASN A 142 2.83 -8.58 19.26
C ASN A 142 3.64 -7.59 20.10
N GLN A 143 2.96 -6.63 20.72
CA GLN A 143 3.61 -5.58 21.51
C GLN A 143 4.22 -6.10 22.81
N ASN A 144 3.74 -7.21 23.36
CA ASN A 144 4.23 -7.74 24.63
C ASN A 144 5.52 -8.54 24.45
N GLU A 145 5.62 -9.28 23.35
CA GLU A 145 6.77 -10.13 23.02
C GLU A 145 7.78 -9.44 22.10
N GLU A 146 7.47 -8.24 21.64
CA GLU A 146 8.26 -7.47 20.66
C GLU A 146 8.60 -8.33 19.42
N SER A 147 7.63 -9.10 18.95
CA SER A 147 7.82 -10.11 17.92
C SER A 147 6.67 -10.11 16.90
N TRP A 148 6.95 -10.67 15.72
CA TRP A 148 5.93 -10.89 14.69
C TRP A 148 5.22 -12.22 14.92
N GLU A 149 3.91 -12.16 15.10
CA GLU A 149 3.06 -13.34 15.27
C GLU A 149 2.28 -13.62 13.98
N ALA A 150 2.33 -14.86 13.51
CA ALA A 150 1.58 -15.28 12.33
C ALA A 150 0.07 -15.28 12.67
N ASN A 151 -0.70 -14.49 11.93
CA ASN A 151 -2.14 -14.31 12.16
C ASN A 151 -3.00 -15.07 11.15
N GLN A 152 -2.54 -15.24 9.90
CA GLN A 152 -3.31 -15.96 8.88
C GLN A 152 -2.38 -16.54 7.81
N TYR A 153 -2.69 -17.75 7.34
CA TYR A 153 -2.02 -18.42 6.23
C TYR A 153 -3.06 -18.71 5.15
N LEU A 154 -2.79 -18.37 3.89
CA LEU A 154 -3.65 -18.78 2.77
C LEU A 154 -2.82 -19.23 1.57
N LEU A 155 -3.34 -20.25 0.87
CA LEU A 155 -2.90 -20.59 -0.46
C LEU A 155 -3.57 -19.64 -1.47
N CYS A 156 -2.84 -19.26 -2.51
CA CYS A 156 -3.37 -18.35 -3.54
C CYS A 156 -4.62 -18.93 -4.23
N GLY A 157 -4.69 -20.26 -4.38
CA GLY A 157 -5.87 -20.97 -4.89
C GLY A 157 -7.13 -20.80 -4.04
N ASP A 158 -7.00 -20.65 -2.72
CA ASP A 158 -8.13 -20.47 -1.81
C ASP A 158 -8.65 -19.02 -1.81
N TYR A 159 -7.76 -18.05 -2.03
CA TYR A 159 -8.13 -16.63 -2.12
C TYR A 159 -9.04 -16.33 -3.31
N LEU A 160 -8.73 -16.89 -4.50
CA LEU A 160 -9.55 -16.70 -5.70
C LEU A 160 -10.98 -17.24 -5.53
N ALA A 161 -11.14 -18.32 -4.76
CA ALA A 161 -12.45 -18.86 -4.43
C ALA A 161 -13.24 -17.92 -3.49
N MET A 162 -12.58 -17.35 -2.48
CA MET A 162 -13.21 -16.40 -1.55
C MET A 162 -13.64 -15.09 -2.21
N GLU A 163 -12.85 -14.55 -3.17
CA GLU A 163 -13.25 -13.36 -3.93
C GLU A 163 -14.43 -13.64 -4.85
N ALA A 164 -14.44 -14.79 -5.53
CA ALA A 164 -15.55 -15.20 -6.40
C ALA A 164 -16.87 -15.32 -5.63
N ASP A 165 -16.83 -15.86 -4.41
CA ASP A 165 -18.01 -15.98 -3.54
C ASP A 165 -18.47 -14.63 -2.97
N SER A 166 -17.56 -13.66 -2.81
CA SER A 166 -17.90 -12.31 -2.30
C SER A 166 -18.49 -11.35 -3.35
N LEU A 167 -18.45 -11.74 -4.62
CA LEU A 167 -18.97 -10.98 -5.76
C LEU A 167 -20.37 -11.46 -6.23
N ASN A 168 -20.90 -12.52 -5.62
CA ASN A 168 -22.29 -13.00 -5.78
C ASN A 168 -23.16 -12.59 -4.60
#